data_AF-A0A315YNE2-F1
#
_entry.id   AF-A0A315YNE2-F1
#
_cell.length_a   1.000
_cell.length_b   1.000
_cell.length_c   1.000
_cell.angle_alpha   90.00
_cell.angle_beta   90.00
_cell.angle_gamma   90.00
#
_symmetry.space_group_name_H-M   'P 1'
#
loop_
_entity.id
_entity.type
_entity.pdbx_description
1 polymer ?
#
loop_
_entity_poly.entity_id
_entity_poly.type
_entity_poly.pdbx_seq_one_letter_code
_entity_poly.pdbx_strand_id
1 'polypeptide(L)'
;MFIYGFPVMGLQYMTRADDLFRMAAEMHPAPAWSVNVWLCSCGRTNETKFCPDCGAKAPVTPWKCTCGKDCTTNFCPDCGSKAPDR
;
A
#
# COMPACT_ATOMS: atom_id res chain seq x y z
N MET A 1 -22.55 -64.11 0.31
CA MET A 1 -23.71 -63.62 1.09
C MET A 1 -23.16 -62.66 2.15
N PHE A 2 -23.86 -61.54 2.41
CA PHE A 2 -23.43 -60.29 3.10
C PHE A 2 -22.54 -59.42 2.19
N ILE A 3 -23.00 -58.49 1.34
CA ILE A 3 -23.97 -57.38 1.42
C ILE A 3 -23.79 -56.44 2.63
N TYR A 4 -23.51 -55.17 2.28
CA TYR A 4 -23.58 -53.91 3.04
C TYR A 4 -22.29 -53.35 3.64
N GLY A 5 -21.84 -52.22 3.07
CA GLY A 5 -20.89 -51.31 3.71
C GLY A 5 -20.16 -50.40 2.72
N PHE A 6 -20.87 -49.58 1.94
CA PHE A 6 -20.23 -48.49 1.20
C PHE A 6 -19.66 -47.48 2.21
N PRO A 7 -18.33 -47.26 2.29
CA PRO A 7 -17.81 -46.18 3.12
C PRO A 7 -18.10 -44.84 2.42
N VAL A 8 -19.08 -44.12 2.96
CA VAL A 8 -19.36 -42.70 2.70
C VAL A 8 -18.19 -41.85 3.21
N MET A 9 -17.01 -41.94 2.59
CA MET A 9 -15.82 -41.19 3.01
C MET A 9 -15.34 -40.27 1.88
N GLY A 10 -16.27 -39.54 1.26
CA GLY A 10 -16.01 -38.73 0.06
C GLY A 10 -16.36 -37.24 0.14
N LEU A 11 -16.84 -36.71 1.27
CA LEU A 11 -17.36 -35.32 1.32
C LEU A 11 -16.85 -34.42 2.45
N GLN A 12 -15.98 -34.91 3.35
CA GLN A 12 -15.61 -34.14 4.56
C GLN A 12 -14.37 -33.24 4.42
N TYR A 13 -13.75 -33.12 3.25
CA TYR A 13 -12.47 -32.39 3.13
C TYR A 13 -12.59 -30.93 2.67
N MET A 14 -13.78 -30.39 2.37
CA MET A 14 -13.94 -29.03 1.85
C MET A 14 -14.60 -28.00 2.80
N THR A 15 -14.70 -28.27 4.11
CA THR A 15 -15.48 -27.41 5.03
C THR A 15 -14.70 -26.77 6.18
N ARG A 16 -13.39 -26.59 6.06
CA ARG A 16 -12.62 -25.83 7.06
C ARG A 16 -12.41 -24.40 6.60
N ALA A 17 -13.33 -23.54 7.03
CA ALA A 17 -13.19 -22.08 6.87
C ALA A 17 -11.88 -21.57 7.46
N ASP A 18 -11.36 -22.21 8.51
CA ASP A 18 -10.05 -21.90 9.11
C ASP A 18 -8.89 -21.98 8.12
N ASP A 19 -8.94 -22.93 7.18
CA ASP A 19 -7.92 -23.05 6.13
C ASP A 19 -8.01 -21.87 5.14
N LEU A 20 -9.22 -21.41 4.79
CA LEU A 20 -9.44 -20.21 3.95
C LEU A 20 -8.91 -18.94 4.61
N PHE A 21 -9.05 -18.79 5.92
CA PHE A 21 -8.51 -17.65 6.65
C PHE A 21 -6.97 -17.66 6.71
N ARG A 22 -6.34 -18.83 6.78
CA ARG A 22 -4.86 -18.95 6.77
C ARG A 22 -4.24 -18.57 5.43
N MET A 23 -4.80 -19.02 4.30
CA MET A 23 -4.30 -18.62 2.97
C MET A 23 -4.45 -17.11 2.72
N ALA A 24 -5.50 -16.49 3.27
CA ALA A 24 -5.69 -15.04 3.15
C ALA A 24 -4.62 -14.24 3.91
N ALA A 25 -4.20 -14.70 5.09
CA ALA A 25 -3.15 -14.02 5.88
C ALA A 25 -1.76 -14.08 5.20
N GLU A 26 -1.48 -15.14 4.44
CA GLU A 26 -0.19 -15.35 3.76
C GLU A 26 -0.07 -14.59 2.43
N MET A 27 -1.19 -14.09 1.88
CA MET A 27 -1.24 -13.42 0.57
C MET A 27 -1.40 -11.89 0.66
N HIS A 28 -0.92 -11.26 1.73
CA HIS A 28 -0.72 -9.82 1.75
C HIS A 28 0.69 -9.50 1.22
N PRO A 29 0.87 -9.18 -0.08
CA PRO A 29 2.08 -8.49 -0.49
C PRO A 29 2.16 -7.21 0.35
N ALA A 30 3.28 -7.04 1.07
CA ALA A 30 3.57 -5.78 1.71
C ALA A 30 3.39 -4.68 0.66
N PRO A 31 2.60 -3.63 0.95
CA PRO A 31 2.39 -2.59 -0.01
C PRO A 31 3.74 -1.92 -0.31
N ALA A 32 4.26 -2.20 -1.50
CA ALA A 32 5.46 -1.59 -2.03
C ALA A 32 5.11 -0.16 -2.45
N TRP A 33 4.87 0.71 -1.47
CA TRP A 33 5.00 2.13 -1.69
C TRP A 33 6.50 2.40 -1.89
N SER A 34 6.86 3.10 -2.96
CA SER A 34 8.19 3.69 -3.09
C SER A 34 8.40 4.58 -1.87
N VAL A 35 9.05 4.03 -0.83
CA VAL A 35 9.26 4.74 0.43
C VAL A 35 10.21 5.89 0.13
N ASN A 36 9.65 7.05 -0.15
CA ASN A 36 10.40 8.30 -0.27
C ASN A 36 10.77 8.72 1.14
N VAL A 37 11.77 8.02 1.70
CA VAL A 37 12.35 8.31 3.00
C VAL A 37 12.94 9.72 2.94
N TRP A 38 12.46 10.63 3.78
CA TRP A 38 12.93 12.01 3.82
C TRP A 38 13.33 12.45 5.22
N LEU A 39 14.36 13.28 5.30
CA LEU A 39 14.83 13.86 6.55
C LEU A 39 14.02 15.13 6.87
N CYS A 40 13.33 15.10 8.01
CA CYS A 40 12.66 16.25 8.58
C CYS A 40 13.65 17.32 9.04
N SER A 41 13.26 18.59 8.97
CA SER A 41 14.00 19.70 9.62
C SER A 41 14.17 19.51 11.13
N CYS A 42 13.30 18.70 11.74
CA CYS A 42 13.37 18.26 13.13
C CYS A 42 14.42 17.16 13.40
N GLY A 43 15.13 16.68 12.36
CA GLY A 43 16.18 15.67 12.47
C GLY A 43 15.69 14.21 12.40
N ARG A 44 14.37 13.98 12.25
CA ARG A 44 13.79 12.64 12.13
C ARG A 44 13.59 12.22 10.68
N THR A 45 13.93 10.97 10.39
CA THR A 45 13.64 10.35 9.10
C THR A 45 12.19 9.86 9.07
N ASN A 46 11.43 10.27 8.07
CA ASN A 46 10.02 9.92 7.90
C ASN A 46 9.76 9.27 6.54
N GLU A 47 8.71 8.46 6.50
CA GLU A 47 8.27 7.70 5.31
C GLU A 47 6.91 8.19 4.79
N THR A 48 6.24 9.01 5.59
CA THR A 48 4.90 9.56 5.36
C THR A 48 4.96 10.95 4.74
N LYS A 49 3.87 11.43 4.13
CA LYS A 49 3.79 12.80 3.57
C LYS A 49 3.93 13.91 4.62
N PHE A 50 3.82 13.59 5.90
CA PHE A 50 3.97 14.51 7.03
C PHE A 50 4.82 13.88 8.12
N CYS A 51 5.56 14.69 8.86
CA CYS A 51 6.28 14.28 10.05
C CYS A 51 5.28 14.10 11.20
N PRO A 52 5.20 12.92 11.83
CA PRO A 52 4.29 12.69 12.96
C PRO A 52 4.69 13.46 14.23
N ASP A 53 5.95 13.89 14.32
CA ASP A 53 6.50 14.54 15.51
C ASP A 53 6.27 16.06 15.50
N CYS A 54 6.54 16.71 14.36
CA CYS A 54 6.45 18.16 14.23
C CYS A 54 5.38 18.65 13.24
N GLY A 55 4.71 17.75 12.52
CA GLY A 55 3.71 18.09 11.50
C GLY A 55 4.27 18.66 10.19
N ALA A 56 5.61 18.76 10.03
CA ALA A 56 6.20 19.26 8.79
C ALA A 56 5.83 18.38 7.60
N LYS A 57 5.55 18.99 6.45
CA LYS A 57 5.27 18.27 5.21
C LYS A 57 6.56 17.74 4.57
N ALA A 58 6.46 16.61 3.87
CA ALA A 58 7.55 16.06 3.09
C ALA A 58 8.00 17.06 2.00
N PRO A 59 9.31 17.15 1.72
CA PRO A 59 9.83 18.00 0.67
C PRO A 59 9.34 17.49 -0.69
N VAL A 60 8.76 18.39 -1.47
CA VAL A 60 8.36 18.11 -2.86
C VAL A 60 9.55 18.44 -3.74
N THR A 61 10.00 17.47 -4.54
CA THR A 61 11.05 17.71 -5.53
C THR A 61 10.55 18.71 -6.58
N PRO A 62 11.39 19.66 -7.04
CA PRO A 62 11.00 20.56 -8.10
C PRO A 62 10.60 19.76 -9.35
N TRP A 63 9.46 20.09 -9.93
CA TRP A 63 8.90 19.41 -11.09
C TRP A 63 8.45 20.43 -12.14
N LYS A 64 8.49 20.02 -13.41
CA LYS A 64 8.01 20.86 -14.51
C LYS A 64 6.55 20.53 -14.80
N CYS A 65 5.71 21.55 -14.69
CA CYS A 65 4.30 21.49 -15.04
C CYS A 65 4.12 21.28 -16.54
N THR A 66 3.04 20.63 -16.95
CA THR A 66 2.60 20.54 -18.36
C THR A 66 2.33 21.92 -18.97
N CYS A 67 2.03 22.90 -18.14
CA CYS A 67 1.91 24.32 -18.48
C CYS A 67 3.26 25.03 -18.72
N GLY A 68 4.39 24.34 -18.55
CA GLY A 68 5.75 24.87 -18.81
C GLY A 68 6.44 25.55 -17.62
N LYS A 69 5.73 25.75 -16.50
CA LYS A 69 6.28 26.36 -15.27
C LYS A 69 7.03 25.35 -14.40
N ASP A 70 8.05 25.80 -13.70
CA ASP A 70 8.71 25.03 -12.64
C ASP A 70 7.94 25.20 -11.33
N CYS A 71 7.55 24.07 -10.72
CA CYS A 71 6.70 24.00 -9.54
C CYS A 71 7.44 23.28 -8.40
N THR A 72 7.24 23.75 -7.18
CA THR A 72 7.87 23.21 -5.95
C THR A 72 6.83 22.72 -4.93
N THR A 73 5.57 22.68 -5.34
CA THR A 73 4.40 22.31 -4.54
C THR A 73 3.71 21.08 -5.13
N ASN A 74 2.87 20.39 -4.35
CA ASN A 74 2.10 19.23 -4.86
C ASN A 74 1.13 19.58 -6.01
N PHE A 75 0.87 20.86 -6.23
CA PHE A 75 0.00 21.38 -7.28
C PHE A 75 0.64 22.57 -7.95
N CYS A 76 0.39 22.75 -9.24
CA CYS A 76 0.78 23.96 -9.96
C CYS A 76 -0.14 25.13 -9.53
N PRO A 77 0.41 26.27 -9.09
CA PRO A 77 -0.38 27.44 -8.70
C PRO A 77 -1.12 28.12 -9.87
N ASP A 78 -0.68 27.87 -11.11
CA ASP A 78 -1.20 28.53 -12.31
C ASP A 78 -2.35 27.72 -12.96
N CYS A 79 -2.17 26.40 -13.08
CA CYS A 79 -3.14 25.53 -13.77
C CYS A 79 -3.78 24.46 -12.87
N GLY A 80 -3.41 24.37 -11.59
CA GLY A 80 -3.95 23.38 -10.65
C GLY A 80 -3.53 21.92 -10.91
N SER A 81 -2.66 21.67 -11.90
CA SER A 81 -2.19 20.31 -12.19
C SER A 81 -1.44 19.72 -11.01
N LYS A 82 -1.68 18.44 -10.71
CA LYS A 82 -0.98 17.71 -9.62
C LYS A 82 0.45 17.40 -10.03
N ALA A 83 1.34 17.39 -9.05
CA ALA A 83 2.71 16.91 -9.23
C ALA A 83 2.67 15.42 -9.66
N PRO A 84 3.57 15.01 -10.57
CA PRO A 84 3.72 13.61 -10.92
C PRO A 84 4.14 12.82 -9.66
N ASP A 85 3.42 11.74 -9.38
CA ASP A 85 3.79 10.78 -8.34
C ASP A 85 4.97 9.96 -8.90
N ARG A 86 6.06 9.85 -8.13
CA ARG A 86 7.32 9.20 -8.55
C ARG A 86 7.29 7.70 -8.32
#